data_AF-A0A439U1F2-F1
#
_entry.id   AF-A0A439U1F2-F1
#
_cell.length_a   1.000
_cell.length_b   1.000
_cell.length_c   1.000
_cell.angle_alpha   90.00
_cell.angle_beta   90.00
_cell.angle_gamma   90.00
#
_symmetry.space_group_name_H-M   'P 1'
#
loop_
_entity.id
_entity.type
_entity.pdbx_description
1 polymer ?
#
loop_
_entity_poly.entity_id
_entity_poly.type
_entity_poly.pdbx_seq_one_letter_code
_entity_poly.pdbx_strand_id
1 'polypeptide(L)'
;MVRPTEMLSAKTLADPRSRQVRADLATFASDERMVQLCNLEAMDQIRRWRADYQPERVVPYATAEEKITGTTIAANGAAFRSRRNWYGLKFRCQLAGDGESVVGFEFLVGDLVPREKWDELGLPAVH
;
A
#
# COMPACT_ATOMS: atom_id res chain seq x y z
N MET A 1 -0.77 16.16 3.14
CA MET A 1 -0.19 14.93 2.53
C MET A 1 1.24 14.82 3.02
N VAL A 2 1.64 13.64 3.50
CA VAL A 2 3.01 13.33 3.89
C VAL A 2 3.80 12.92 2.64
N ARG A 3 5.01 13.47 2.49
CA ARG A 3 5.90 13.20 1.35
C ARG A 3 7.26 12.69 1.86
N PRO A 4 7.45 11.37 1.96
CA PRO A 4 8.73 10.79 2.33
C PRO A 4 9.81 11.12 1.29
N THR A 5 11.04 11.33 1.78
CA THR A 5 12.22 11.57 0.92
C THR A 5 13.00 10.29 0.61
N GLU A 6 12.69 9.19 1.29
CA GLU A 6 13.32 7.87 1.13
C GLU A 6 12.21 6.83 0.93
N MET A 7 12.36 5.97 -0.09
CA MET A 7 11.46 4.85 -0.36
C MET A 7 11.95 3.59 0.36
N LEU A 8 11.03 2.85 0.98
CA LEU A 8 11.36 1.83 1.99
C LEU A 8 11.15 0.39 1.49
N SER A 9 10.24 0.19 0.54
CA SER A 9 9.87 -1.13 0.00
C SER A 9 11.07 -1.93 -0.50
N ALA A 10 12.03 -1.28 -1.17
CA ALA A 10 13.26 -1.93 -1.65
C ALA A 10 14.08 -2.53 -0.50
N LYS A 11 14.20 -1.80 0.62
CA LYS A 11 14.90 -2.29 1.81
C LYS A 11 14.17 -3.47 2.44
N THR A 12 12.83 -3.43 2.47
CA THR A 12 12.00 -4.53 2.97
C THR A 12 12.13 -5.78 2.09
N LEU A 13 12.17 -5.63 0.76
CA LEU A 13 12.35 -6.76 -0.16
C LEU A 13 13.77 -7.34 -0.14
N ALA A 14 14.78 -6.53 0.17
CA ALA A 14 16.15 -6.98 0.34
C ALA A 14 16.36 -7.87 1.59
N ASP A 15 15.47 -7.78 2.59
CA ASP A 15 15.51 -8.64 3.77
C ASP A 15 15.34 -10.13 3.36
N PRO A 16 16.21 -11.04 3.80
CA PRO A 16 16.08 -12.47 3.50
C PRO A 16 14.72 -13.09 3.88
N ARG A 17 14.04 -12.53 4.90
CA ARG A 17 12.72 -12.97 5.34
C ARG A 17 11.63 -12.68 4.31
N SER A 18 11.84 -11.71 3.43
CA SER A 18 10.92 -11.34 2.35
C SER A 18 11.06 -12.21 1.10
N ARG A 19 11.69 -13.39 1.19
CA ARG A 19 11.87 -14.30 0.05
C ARG A 19 10.54 -14.70 -0.58
N GLN A 20 9.53 -15.05 0.22
CA GLN A 20 8.22 -15.43 -0.29
C GLN A 20 7.53 -14.26 -0.99
N VAL A 21 7.57 -13.07 -0.37
CA VAL A 21 7.01 -11.85 -0.97
C VAL A 21 7.63 -11.56 -2.35
N ARG A 22 8.95 -11.70 -2.49
CA ARG A 22 9.63 -11.56 -3.79
C ARG A 22 9.19 -12.62 -4.81
N ALA A 23 9.00 -13.86 -4.37
CA ALA A 23 8.53 -14.94 -5.24
C ALA A 23 7.10 -14.66 -5.72
N ASP A 24 6.20 -14.23 -4.83
CA ASP A 24 4.83 -13.88 -5.16
C ASP A 24 4.76 -12.68 -6.11
N LEU A 25 5.55 -11.63 -5.87
CA LEU A 25 5.65 -10.47 -6.76
C LEU A 25 6.05 -10.85 -8.19
N ALA A 26 6.88 -11.90 -8.36
CA ALA A 26 7.31 -12.36 -9.66
C ALA A 26 6.22 -13.12 -10.44
N THR A 27 5.15 -13.58 -9.79
CA THR A 27 4.04 -14.28 -10.45
C THR A 27 2.92 -13.35 -10.92
N PHE A 28 2.83 -12.14 -10.34
CA PHE A 28 1.82 -11.16 -10.70
C PHE A 28 2.04 -10.56 -12.09
N ALA A 29 0.93 -10.20 -12.75
CA ALA A 29 0.97 -9.38 -13.95
C ALA A 29 1.62 -8.02 -13.64
N SER A 30 2.14 -7.33 -14.67
CA SER A 30 2.90 -6.09 -14.50
C SER A 30 2.19 -5.06 -13.62
N ASP A 31 0.93 -4.74 -13.94
CA ASP A 31 0.15 -3.74 -13.21
C ASP A 31 -0.13 -4.15 -11.78
N GLU A 32 -0.49 -5.43 -11.56
CA GLU A 32 -0.71 -5.96 -10.23
C GLU A 32 0.56 -5.94 -9.39
N ARG A 33 1.72 -6.31 -9.96
CA ARG A 33 3.03 -6.21 -9.29
C ARG A 33 3.32 -4.77 -8.86
N MET A 34 3.07 -3.79 -9.72
CA MET A 34 3.25 -2.37 -9.37
C MET A 34 2.34 -1.97 -8.19
N VAL A 35 1.07 -2.38 -8.20
CA VAL A 35 0.12 -2.13 -7.10
C VAL A 35 0.62 -2.75 -5.80
N GLN A 36 1.11 -3.99 -5.83
CA GLN A 36 1.64 -4.67 -4.65
C GLN A 36 2.89 -3.99 -4.08
N LEU A 37 3.80 -3.51 -4.94
CA LEU A 37 4.96 -2.72 -4.52
C LEU A 37 4.53 -1.41 -3.84
N CYS A 38 3.54 -0.70 -4.40
CA CYS A 38 3.01 0.52 -3.79
C CYS A 38 2.28 0.25 -2.47
N ASN A 39 1.58 -0.88 -2.33
CA ASN A 39 0.96 -1.30 -1.08
C ASN A 39 2.02 -1.60 -0.01
N LEU A 40 3.11 -2.26 -0.38
CA LEU A 40 4.25 -2.51 0.51
C LEU A 40 4.89 -1.20 0.97
N GLU A 41 5.15 -0.28 0.04
CA GLU A 41 5.66 1.05 0.35
C GLU A 41 4.72 1.80 1.31
N ALA A 42 3.41 1.78 1.06
CA ALA A 42 2.43 2.42 1.92
C ALA A 42 2.52 1.90 3.37
N MET A 43 2.61 0.57 3.55
CA MET A 43 2.72 -0.04 4.87
C MET A 43 4.00 0.37 5.59
N ASP A 44 5.14 0.37 4.90
CA ASP A 44 6.42 0.75 5.48
C ASP A 44 6.46 2.25 5.84
N GLN A 45 5.92 3.11 4.98
CA GLN A 45 5.87 4.55 5.21
C GLN A 45 4.94 4.92 6.37
N ILE A 46 3.75 4.29 6.45
CA ILE A 46 2.82 4.54 7.56
C ILE A 46 3.45 4.10 8.89
N ARG A 47 4.11 2.93 8.92
CA ARG A 47 4.83 2.44 10.10
C ARG A 47 5.96 3.38 10.52
N ARG A 48 6.72 3.92 9.56
CA ARG A 48 7.81 4.86 9.80
C ARG A 48 7.31 6.23 10.28
N TRP A 49 6.18 6.68 9.76
CA TRP A 49 5.59 7.99 10.05
C TRP A 49 4.95 8.04 11.43
N ARG A 50 4.19 7.00 11.83
CA ARG A 50 3.64 6.87 13.19
C ARG A 50 3.74 5.44 13.71
N ALA A 51 4.56 5.24 14.72
CA ALA A 51 4.84 3.93 15.32
C ALA A 51 3.62 3.24 15.97
N ASP A 52 2.56 3.98 16.27
CA ASP A 52 1.30 3.42 16.77
C ASP A 52 0.55 2.59 15.72
N TYR A 53 0.77 2.88 14.44
CA TYR A 53 0.26 2.05 13.36
C TYR A 53 1.18 0.85 13.14
N GLN A 54 0.55 -0.31 13.01
CA GLN A 54 1.19 -1.55 12.57
C GLN A 54 0.43 -2.05 11.36
N PRO A 55 0.71 -1.50 10.15
CA PRO A 55 0.01 -1.90 8.94
C PRO A 55 0.24 -3.37 8.62
N GLU A 56 -0.85 -4.08 8.32
CA GLU A 56 -0.86 -5.52 8.04
C GLU A 56 -1.34 -5.81 6.60
N ARG A 57 -2.15 -4.90 6.04
CA ARG A 57 -2.75 -5.04 4.71
C ARG A 57 -3.15 -3.66 4.18
N VAL A 58 -3.09 -3.48 2.87
CA VAL A 58 -3.66 -2.34 2.15
C VAL A 58 -4.64 -2.87 1.11
N VAL A 59 -5.79 -2.20 1.00
CA VAL A 59 -6.78 -2.41 -0.06
C VAL A 59 -6.84 -1.10 -0.86
N PRO A 60 -6.30 -1.05 -2.09
CA PRO A 60 -6.13 0.20 -2.83
C PRO A 60 -7.45 0.75 -3.40
N TYR A 61 -8.49 -0.08 -3.47
CA TYR A 61 -9.77 0.20 -4.12
C TYR A 61 -10.98 0.27 -3.16
N ALA A 62 -10.78 0.45 -1.85
CA ALA A 62 -11.86 0.27 -0.86
C ALA A 62 -13.10 1.16 -1.12
N THR A 63 -12.92 2.43 -1.48
CA THR A 63 -14.02 3.39 -1.75
C THR A 63 -13.99 3.96 -3.16
N ALA A 64 -12.91 3.73 -3.91
CA ALA A 64 -12.73 4.11 -5.31
C ALA A 64 -11.54 3.34 -5.88
N GLU A 65 -11.66 2.84 -7.11
CA GLU A 65 -10.58 2.15 -7.83
C GLU A 65 -9.31 3.00 -7.94
N GLU A 66 -8.15 2.36 -7.84
CA GLU A 66 -6.89 2.98 -8.17
C GLU A 66 -6.79 3.28 -9.67
N LYS A 67 -6.09 4.36 -10.00
CA LYS A 67 -5.80 4.74 -11.39
C LYS A 67 -4.33 4.48 -11.68
N ILE A 68 -4.08 3.71 -12.74
CA ILE A 68 -2.74 3.45 -13.25
C ILE A 68 -2.52 4.31 -14.50
N THR A 69 -1.42 5.04 -14.56
CA THR A 69 -1.04 5.87 -15.71
C THR A 69 0.47 5.78 -15.90
N GLY A 70 0.89 4.98 -16.89
CA GLY A 70 2.30 4.59 -17.02
C GLY A 70 2.78 3.91 -15.74
N THR A 71 3.87 4.40 -15.14
CA THR A 71 4.44 3.88 -13.90
C THR A 71 3.93 4.60 -12.64
N THR A 72 2.81 5.31 -12.74
CA THR A 72 2.20 6.00 -11.59
C THR A 72 0.87 5.38 -11.21
N ILE A 73 0.70 5.11 -9.92
CA ILE A 73 -0.54 4.64 -9.31
C ILE A 73 -1.10 5.72 -8.38
N ALA A 74 -2.37 6.05 -8.54
CA ALA A 74 -3.11 6.93 -7.63
C ALA A 74 -4.29 6.17 -7.01
N ALA A 75 -4.21 5.88 -5.71
CA ALA A 75 -5.25 5.21 -4.95
C ALA A 75 -5.90 6.23 -4.00
N ASN A 76 -6.99 6.85 -4.47
CA ASN A 76 -7.70 7.91 -3.73
C ASN A 76 -8.79 7.40 -2.80
N GLY A 77 -9.10 6.10 -2.88
CA GLY A 77 -10.10 5.44 -2.07
C GLY A 77 -9.55 4.24 -1.29
N ALA A 78 -8.24 4.19 -1.04
CA ALA A 78 -7.62 3.07 -0.36
C ALA A 78 -7.99 2.98 1.12
N ALA A 79 -7.72 1.82 1.72
CA ALA A 79 -7.74 1.63 3.16
C ALA A 79 -6.55 0.76 3.59
N PHE A 80 -6.09 0.93 4.82
CA PHE A 80 -5.11 0.01 5.41
C PHE A 80 -5.61 -0.54 6.74
N ARG A 81 -5.22 -1.77 7.03
CA ARG A 81 -5.53 -2.44 8.29
C ARG A 81 -4.36 -2.26 9.24
N SER A 82 -4.64 -1.84 10.46
CA SER A 82 -3.67 -1.76 11.54
C SER A 82 -4.33 -2.10 12.87
N ARG A 83 -3.75 -3.03 13.63
CA ARG A 83 -4.25 -3.47 14.94
C ARG A 83 -5.75 -3.78 14.92
N ARG A 84 -6.19 -4.60 13.95
CA ARG A 84 -7.58 -5.03 13.74
C ARG A 84 -8.59 -3.95 13.33
N ASN A 85 -8.16 -2.70 13.11
CA ASN A 85 -9.00 -1.63 12.61
C ASN A 85 -8.60 -1.27 11.18
N TRP A 86 -9.58 -0.82 10.40
CA TRP A 86 -9.36 -0.25 9.08
C TRP A 86 -9.35 1.28 9.18
N TYR A 87 -8.47 1.89 8.41
CA TYR A 87 -8.35 3.34 8.30
C TYR A 87 -8.34 3.74 6.84
N GLY A 88 -8.94 4.89 6.53
CA GLY A 88 -8.86 5.47 5.19
C GLY A 88 -7.41 5.76 4.81
N LEU A 89 -7.10 5.60 3.53
CA LEU A 89 -5.80 5.90 2.95
C LEU A 89 -5.98 6.55 1.59
N LYS A 90 -5.16 7.56 1.33
CA LYS A 90 -4.91 8.03 -0.03
C LYS A 90 -3.44 7.97 -0.30
N PHE A 91 -3.03 7.51 -1.47
CA PHE A 91 -1.64 7.62 -1.88
C PHE A 91 -1.48 7.86 -3.38
N ARG A 92 -0.37 8.49 -3.73
CA ARG A 92 0.20 8.48 -5.07
C ARG A 92 1.58 7.84 -4.99
N CYS A 93 1.81 6.86 -5.85
CA CYS A 93 3.02 6.07 -5.91
C CYS A 93 3.58 6.13 -7.32
N GLN A 94 4.86 6.43 -7.45
CA GLN A 94 5.58 6.46 -8.70
C GLN A 94 6.65 5.37 -8.68
N LEU A 95 6.63 4.52 -9.69
CA LEU A 95 7.66 3.51 -9.92
C LEU A 95 8.68 4.00 -10.96
N ALA A 96 9.87 3.39 -10.91
CA ALA A 96 10.88 3.50 -11.96
C ALA A 96 10.31 3.03 -13.31
N GLY A 97 11.02 3.36 -14.41
CA GLY A 97 10.55 3.08 -15.77
C GLY A 97 10.31 1.60 -16.08
N ASP A 98 10.96 0.70 -15.32
CA ASP A 98 10.79 -0.76 -15.39
C ASP A 98 9.61 -1.29 -14.54
N GLY A 99 9.02 -0.45 -13.68
CA GLY A 99 7.96 -0.84 -12.76
C GLY A 99 8.42 -1.76 -11.62
N GLU A 100 9.72 -1.84 -11.33
CA GLU A 100 10.27 -2.79 -10.35
C GLU A 100 10.60 -2.17 -9.00
N SER A 101 10.73 -0.84 -8.94
CA SER A 101 11.07 -0.11 -7.71
C SER A 101 10.25 1.16 -7.56
N VAL A 102 9.87 1.48 -6.33
CA VAL A 102 9.22 2.75 -6.01
C VAL A 102 10.27 3.85 -5.92
N VAL A 103 10.04 4.96 -6.62
CA VAL A 103 10.94 6.13 -6.69
C VAL A 103 10.30 7.41 -6.16
N GLY A 104 8.99 7.41 -5.93
CA GLY A 104 8.28 8.52 -5.32
C GLY A 104 7.00 8.06 -4.65
N PHE A 105 6.70 8.65 -3.49
CA PHE A 105 5.50 8.31 -2.74
C PHE A 105 4.97 9.53 -1.99
N GLU A 106 3.65 9.65 -1.92
CA GLU A 106 2.97 10.57 -1.02
C GLU A 106 1.69 9.94 -0.52
N PHE A 107 1.32 10.22 0.73
CA PHE A 107 0.14 9.61 1.33
C PHE A 107 -0.58 10.51 2.33
N LEU A 108 -1.82 10.13 2.63
CA LEU A 108 -2.64 10.71 3.66
C LEU A 108 -3.40 9.58 4.38
N VAL A 109 -3.20 9.46 5.69
CA VAL A 109 -4.02 8.61 6.54
C VAL A 109 -5.29 9.37 6.92
N GLY A 110 -6.44 8.74 6.68
CA GLY A 110 -7.75 9.23 7.06
C GLY A 110 -8.27 8.59 8.36
N ASP A 111 -9.56 8.79 8.60
CA ASP A 111 -10.24 8.32 9.80
C ASP A 111 -10.42 6.79 9.82
N LEU A 112 -10.81 6.29 10.99
CA LEU A 112 -11.20 4.89 11.18
C LEU A 112 -12.45 4.59 10.34
N VAL A 113 -12.41 3.49 9.59
CA VAL A 113 -13.54 3.02 8.78
C VAL A 113 -14.52 2.29 9.72
N PRO A 114 -15.79 2.75 9.82
CA PRO A 114 -16.79 2.10 10.66
C PRO A 114 -16.98 0.63 10.29
N ARG A 115 -17.12 -0.23 11.29
CA ARG A 115 -17.11 -1.69 11.13
C ARG A 115 -18.27 -2.19 10.27
N GLU A 116 -19.40 -1.53 10.36
CA GLU A 116 -20.60 -1.74 9.56
C GLU A 116 -20.39 -1.54 8.05
N LYS A 117 -19.34 -0.81 7.64
CA LYS A 117 -18.99 -0.60 6.22
C LYS A 117 -17.99 -1.62 5.68
N TRP A 118 -17.42 -2.47 6.53
CA TRP A 118 -16.29 -3.30 6.12
C TRP A 118 -16.64 -4.32 5.03
N ASP A 119 -17.80 -4.96 5.13
CA ASP A 119 -18.24 -5.95 4.16
C ASP A 119 -18.49 -5.30 2.79
N GLU A 120 -19.20 -4.17 2.77
CA GLU A 120 -19.48 -3.36 1.58
C GLU A 120 -18.20 -2.91 0.86
N LEU A 121 -17.17 -2.55 1.61
CA LEU A 121 -15.91 -2.02 1.07
C LEU A 121 -14.84 -3.10 0.82
N GLY A 122 -15.18 -4.39 0.96
CA GLY A 122 -14.22 -5.48 0.76
C GLY A 122 -13.06 -5.47 1.78
N LEU A 123 -13.34 -5.06 3.02
CA LEU A 123 -12.37 -4.90 4.11
C LEU A 123 -12.50 -6.04 5.12
N PRO A 124 -11.90 -7.22 4.88
CA PRO A 124 -12.18 -8.42 5.67
C PRO A 124 -11.81 -8.25 7.15
N ALA A 125 -12.63 -8.86 8.02
CA ALA A 125 -12.45 -8.80 9.47
C ALA A 125 -11.29 -9.70 9.97
N VAL A 126 -10.92 -10.72 9.20
CA VAL A 126 -9.82 -11.68 9.46
C VAL A 126 -8.98 -11.88 8.19
N HIS A 127 -7.74 -12.35 8.35
CA HIS A 127 -6.78 -12.46 7.25
C HIS A 127 -7.07 -13.64 6.34
#